data_AF-A0A9P0P0G5-F1
#
_entry.id   AF-A0A9P0P0G5-F1
#
_cell.length_a   1.000
_cell.length_b   1.000
_cell.length_c   1.000
_cell.angle_alpha   90.00
_cell.angle_beta   90.00
_cell.angle_gamma   90.00
#
_symmetry.space_group_name_H-M   'P 1'
#
loop_
_entity.id
_entity.type
_entity.pdbx_description
1 polymer ?
#
loop_
_entity_poly.entity_id
_entity_poly.type
_entity_poly.pdbx_seq_one_letter_code
_entity_poly.pdbx_strand_id
1 'polypeptide(L)'
;MCENNVQLPSHDISEIEKTWAKVERVSKQTGMRDGLSDGRDTAFQSSFDTGFKEGFKNGFQLGKLKGIAIAKSKLTDVQNDDSHAQNEEKIGRARCVVCENDELLNRNIDEIIQEQQRRFADN
;
A
#
# COMPACT_ATOMS: atom_id res chain seq x y z
N MET A 1 -15.86 -62.54 -22.24
CA MET A 1 -16.78 -62.60 -21.09
C MET A 1 -15.91 -62.31 -19.87
N CYS A 2 -16.01 -61.19 -19.18
CA CYS A 2 -17.20 -60.65 -18.51
C CYS A 2 -17.27 -59.12 -18.61
N GLU A 3 -18.34 -58.58 -19.20
CA GLU A 3 -18.79 -57.23 -18.83
C GLU A 3 -19.56 -57.40 -17.51
N ASN A 4 -18.88 -57.17 -16.39
CA ASN A 4 -19.56 -57.07 -15.10
C ASN A 4 -20.30 -55.74 -15.07
N ASN A 5 -21.54 -55.75 -15.55
CA ASN A 5 -22.47 -54.64 -15.43
C ASN A 5 -22.91 -54.57 -13.95
N VAL A 6 -22.10 -53.91 -13.12
CA VAL A 6 -22.41 -53.67 -11.71
C VAL A 6 -23.53 -52.63 -11.67
N GLN A 7 -24.77 -53.11 -11.60
CA GLN A 7 -25.92 -52.25 -11.35
C GLN A 7 -25.85 -51.79 -9.88
N LEU A 8 -25.32 -50.59 -9.65
CA LEU A 8 -25.33 -49.98 -8.32
C LEU A 8 -26.79 -49.79 -7.86
N PRO A 9 -27.14 -50.18 -6.62
CA PRO A 9 -28.46 -49.91 -6.06
C PRO A 9 -28.78 -48.41 -6.13
N SER A 10 -30.01 -48.06 -6.48
CA SER A 10 -30.45 -46.65 -6.61
C SER A 10 -30.22 -45.82 -5.35
N HIS A 11 -30.26 -46.46 -4.18
CA HIS A 11 -29.94 -45.84 -2.90
C HIS A 11 -28.49 -45.35 -2.82
N ASP A 12 -27.53 -46.13 -3.33
CA ASP A 12 -26.10 -45.82 -3.26
C ASP A 12 -25.73 -44.66 -4.21
N ILE A 13 -26.38 -44.58 -5.38
CA ILE A 13 -26.23 -43.47 -6.32
C ILE A 13 -26.72 -42.15 -5.68
N SER A 14 -27.87 -42.17 -5.00
CA SER A 14 -28.40 -40.99 -4.28
C SER A 14 -27.45 -40.49 -3.19
N GLU A 15 -26.83 -41.40 -2.42
CA GLU A 15 -25.86 -41.02 -1.38
C GLU A 15 -24.56 -40.44 -1.98
N ILE A 16 -24.12 -40.97 -3.11
CA ILE A 16 -22.97 -40.43 -3.86
C ILE A 16 -23.29 -39.01 -4.37
N GLU A 17 -24.47 -38.78 -4.95
CA GLU A 17 -24.90 -37.46 -5.43
C GLU A 17 -24.96 -36.42 -4.31
N LYS A 18 -25.53 -36.78 -3.15
CA LYS A 18 -25.54 -35.89 -1.97
C LYS A 18 -24.13 -35.56 -1.48
N THR A 19 -23.23 -36.55 -1.52
CA THR A 19 -21.83 -36.37 -1.12
C THR A 19 -21.13 -35.39 -2.07
N TRP A 20 -21.30 -35.55 -3.38
CA TRP A 20 -20.75 -34.63 -4.38
C TRP A 20 -21.31 -33.22 -4.25
N ALA A 21 -22.62 -33.07 -4.09
CA ALA A 21 -23.26 -31.77 -3.88
C ALA A 21 -22.71 -31.06 -2.62
N LYS A 22 -22.43 -31.83 -1.55
CA LYS A 22 -21.81 -31.30 -0.34
C LYS A 22 -20.38 -30.82 -0.60
N VAL A 23 -19.57 -31.61 -1.30
CA VAL A 23 -18.19 -31.25 -1.66
C VAL A 23 -18.19 -29.98 -2.52
N GLU A 24 -19.01 -29.94 -3.58
CA GLU A 24 -19.11 -28.78 -4.46
C GLU A 24 -19.50 -27.51 -3.69
N ARG A 25 -20.51 -27.60 -2.81
CA ARG A 25 -20.94 -26.47 -1.99
C ARG A 25 -19.83 -25.97 -1.07
N VAL A 26 -19.11 -26.88 -0.41
CA VAL A 26 -17.99 -26.53 0.48
C VAL A 26 -16.86 -25.90 -0.33
N SER A 27 -16.48 -26.49 -1.47
CA SER A 27 -15.43 -25.93 -2.33
C SER A 27 -15.78 -24.54 -2.85
N LYS A 28 -17.03 -24.29 -3.28
CA LYS A 28 -17.48 -22.95 -3.70
C LYS A 28 -17.41 -21.94 -2.55
N GLN A 29 -17.89 -22.32 -1.37
CA GLN A 29 -17.90 -21.44 -0.21
C GLN A 29 -16.47 -21.09 0.25
N THR A 30 -15.60 -22.10 0.34
CA THR A 30 -14.20 -21.91 0.71
C THR A 30 -13.46 -21.08 -0.35
N GLY A 31 -13.60 -21.42 -1.64
CA GLY A 31 -12.93 -20.67 -2.71
C GLY A 31 -13.35 -19.20 -2.77
N MET A 32 -14.64 -18.89 -2.56
CA MET A 32 -15.11 -17.50 -2.52
C MET A 32 -14.57 -16.75 -1.30
N ARG A 33 -14.52 -17.39 -0.13
CA ARG A 33 -13.98 -16.78 1.09
C ARG A 33 -12.49 -16.52 0.95
N ASP A 34 -11.75 -17.51 0.47
CA ASP A 34 -10.29 -17.44 0.36
C ASP A 34 -9.92 -16.40 -0.71
N GLY A 35 -10.58 -16.39 -1.88
CA GLY A 35 -10.37 -15.37 -2.91
C GLY A 35 -10.72 -13.94 -2.45
N LEU A 36 -11.74 -13.78 -1.59
CA LEU A 36 -12.05 -12.48 -0.98
C LEU A 36 -10.96 -12.04 0.01
N SER A 37 -10.40 -12.97 0.79
CA SER A 37 -9.29 -12.67 1.71
C SER A 37 -8.05 -12.29 0.94
N ASP A 38 -7.63 -13.12 -0.02
CA ASP A 38 -6.43 -12.91 -0.84
C ASP A 38 -6.50 -11.58 -1.60
N GLY A 39 -7.67 -11.26 -2.16
CA GLY A 39 -7.88 -9.99 -2.86
C GLY A 39 -7.72 -8.78 -1.94
N ARG A 40 -8.22 -8.85 -0.70
CA ARG A 40 -8.06 -7.77 0.29
C ARG A 40 -6.61 -7.63 0.73
N ASP A 41 -5.96 -8.74 1.05
CA ASP A 41 -4.59 -8.75 1.54
C ASP A 41 -3.62 -8.26 0.46
N THR A 42 -3.82 -8.68 -0.79
CA THR A 42 -3.03 -8.21 -1.94
C THR A 42 -3.20 -6.72 -2.17
N ALA A 43 -4.44 -6.22 -2.17
CA ALA A 43 -4.72 -4.80 -2.37
C ALA A 43 -4.14 -3.93 -1.23
N PHE A 44 -4.23 -4.40 0.00
CA PHE A 44 -3.66 -3.74 1.17
C PHE A 44 -2.12 -3.71 1.07
N GLN A 45 -1.49 -4.85 0.81
CA GLN A 45 -0.04 -4.96 0.73
C GLN A 45 0.53 -4.07 -0.38
N SER A 46 -0.09 -4.09 -1.57
CA SER A 46 0.33 -3.25 -2.70
C SER A 46 0.26 -1.76 -2.36
N SER A 47 -0.80 -1.34 -1.68
CA SER A 47 -0.98 0.07 -1.28
C SER A 47 0.01 0.45 -0.17
N PHE A 48 0.24 -0.44 0.79
CA PHE A 48 1.21 -0.25 1.87
C PHE A 48 2.64 -0.15 1.33
N ASP A 49 3.06 -1.08 0.46
CA ASP A 49 4.41 -1.11 -0.11
C ASP A 49 4.71 0.18 -0.88
N THR A 50 3.74 0.63 -1.68
CA THR A 50 3.85 1.89 -2.44
C THR A 50 3.95 3.09 -1.49
N GLY A 51 3.04 3.18 -0.52
CA GLY A 51 3.04 4.27 0.46
C GLY A 51 4.30 4.30 1.32
N PHE A 52 4.79 3.14 1.76
CA PHE A 52 6.02 3.01 2.54
C PHE A 52 7.25 3.42 1.73
N LYS A 53 7.37 2.93 0.49
CA LYS A 53 8.49 3.27 -0.40
C LYS A 53 8.58 4.78 -0.64
N GLU A 54 7.47 5.41 -1.02
CA GLU A 54 7.45 6.85 -1.29
C GLU A 54 7.63 7.67 -0.01
N GLY A 55 6.98 7.27 1.09
CA GLY A 55 7.12 7.91 2.40
C GLY A 55 8.55 7.85 2.92
N PHE A 56 9.20 6.70 2.84
CA PHE A 56 10.59 6.52 3.27
C PHE A 56 11.56 7.37 2.43
N LYS A 57 11.41 7.35 1.10
CA LYS A 57 12.24 8.14 0.18
C LYS A 57 12.17 9.64 0.52
N ASN A 58 10.96 10.16 0.69
CA ASN A 58 10.74 11.57 1.01
C ASN A 58 11.24 11.91 2.42
N GLY A 59 10.92 11.07 3.41
CA GLY A 59 11.36 11.27 4.79
C GLY A 59 12.88 11.27 4.93
N PHE A 60 13.58 10.38 4.23
CA PHE A 60 15.04 10.34 4.20
C PHE A 60 15.64 11.62 3.61
N GLN A 61 15.11 12.12 2.49
CA GLN A 61 15.56 13.37 1.87
C GLN A 61 15.36 14.58 2.79
N LEU A 62 14.20 14.68 3.44
CA LEU A 62 13.93 15.76 4.40
C LEU A 62 14.84 15.66 5.63
N GLY A 63 15.12 14.44 6.11
CA GLY A 63 16.08 14.18 7.18
C GLY A 63 17.49 14.65 6.82
N LYS A 64 17.97 14.39 5.59
CA LYS A 64 19.25 14.89 5.10
C LYS A 64 19.30 16.42 5.07
N LEU A 65 18.26 17.06 4.55
CA LEU A 65 18.17 18.52 4.53
C LEU A 65 18.18 19.12 5.93
N LYS A 66 17.42 18.53 6.87
CA LYS A 66 17.42 18.90 8.28
C LYS A 66 18.82 18.79 8.89
N GLY A 67 19.52 17.67 8.65
CA GLY A 67 20.88 17.47 9.12
C GLY A 67 21.86 18.53 8.60
N ILE A 68 21.78 18.87 7.31
CA ILE A 68 22.62 19.93 6.71
C ILE A 68 22.31 21.30 7.32
N ALA A 69 21.02 21.62 7.52
CA ALA A 69 20.62 22.89 8.13
C ALA A 69 21.17 23.04 9.56
N ILE A 70 21.05 21.98 10.38
CA ILE A 70 21.59 21.94 11.74
C ILE A 70 23.12 22.03 11.75
N ALA A 71 23.80 21.35 10.82
CA ALA A 71 25.27 21.42 10.73
C ALA A 71 25.74 22.83 10.35
N LYS A 72 25.07 23.48 9.40
CA LYS A 72 25.38 24.86 8.99
C LYS A 72 25.18 25.85 10.13
N SER A 73 24.06 25.78 10.85
CA SER A 73 23.79 26.70 11.96
C SER A 73 24.84 26.62 13.06
N LYS A 74 25.33 25.42 13.37
CA LYS A 74 26.42 25.20 14.34
C LYS A 74 27.78 25.71 13.87
N LEU A 75 28.05 25.71 12.56
CA LEU A 75 29.31 26.19 12.01
C LEU A 75 29.41 27.71 11.92
N THR A 76 28.28 28.41 11.80
CA THR A 76 28.28 29.86 11.56
C THR A 76 28.29 30.72 12.82
N ASP A 77 28.22 30.16 14.03
CA ASP A 77 28.16 30.88 15.33
C ASP A 77 27.22 32.10 15.32
N VAL A 78 26.17 32.04 14.47
CA VAL A 78 25.14 33.06 14.39
C VAL A 78 24.27 32.86 15.61
N GLN A 79 24.57 33.62 16.65
CA GLN A 79 23.64 33.84 17.74
C GLN A 79 22.34 34.38 17.14
N ASN A 80 21.27 33.62 17.35
CA ASN A 80 19.87 34.05 17.34
C ASN A 80 19.55 35.23 16.42
N ASP A 81 19.21 34.92 15.17
CA ASP A 81 18.01 35.56 14.63
C ASP A 81 16.90 34.51 14.63
N ASP A 82 15.84 34.84 15.36
CA ASP A 82 14.66 34.03 15.70
C ASP A 82 13.81 33.68 14.46
N SER A 83 14.35 33.90 13.26
CA SER A 83 13.73 33.70 11.96
C SER A 83 14.00 32.32 11.35
N HIS A 84 15.00 31.56 11.84
CA HIS A 84 15.35 30.24 11.31
C HIS A 84 14.78 29.05 12.09
N ALA A 85 14.41 29.24 13.37
CA ALA A 85 13.78 28.20 14.19
C ALA A 85 12.31 27.93 13.80
N GLN A 86 11.65 28.90 13.15
CA GLN A 86 10.27 28.77 12.64
C GLN A 86 10.15 27.83 11.41
N ASN A 87 11.27 27.34 10.86
CA ASN A 87 11.28 26.49 9.67
C ASN A 87 11.47 25.00 9.95
N GLU A 88 11.73 24.57 11.18
CA GLU A 88 11.89 23.13 11.47
C GLU A 88 10.58 22.35 11.30
N GLU A 89 9.45 22.98 11.64
CA GLU A 89 8.11 22.47 11.38
C GLU A 89 7.79 22.45 9.88
N LYS A 90 8.32 23.45 9.14
CA LYS A 90 8.25 23.46 7.69
C LYS A 90 9.12 22.38 7.07
N ILE A 91 10.32 22.06 7.56
CA ILE A 91 11.18 21.01 6.94
C ILE A 91 10.46 19.66 6.87
N GLY A 92 9.67 19.28 7.87
CA GLY A 92 8.86 18.05 7.84
C GLY A 92 7.83 18.02 6.70
N ARG A 93 7.42 19.19 6.20
CA ARG A 93 6.46 19.37 5.09
C ARG A 93 7.02 20.20 3.94
N ALA A 94 8.33 20.49 3.90
CA ALA A 94 8.88 21.65 3.18
C ALA A 94 8.79 21.50 1.66
N ARG A 95 8.41 20.30 1.21
CA ARG A 95 8.27 19.93 -0.19
C ARG A 95 7.01 19.09 -0.43
N CYS A 96 6.10 19.08 0.53
CA CYS A 96 4.78 18.47 0.39
C CYS A 96 3.97 19.33 -0.58
N VAL A 97 3.77 18.84 -1.81
CA VAL A 97 3.05 19.58 -2.86
C VAL A 97 1.59 19.79 -2.49
N VAL A 98 0.99 18.81 -1.81
CA VAL A 98 -0.39 18.88 -1.31
C VAL A 98 -0.53 19.97 -0.25
N CYS A 99 0.44 20.08 0.66
CA CYS A 99 0.41 21.07 1.74
C CYS A 99 0.50 22.51 1.24
N GLU A 100 0.91 22.71 -0.02
CA GLU A 100 0.92 24.02 -0.68
C GLU A 100 -0.31 24.25 -1.56
N ASN A 101 -0.90 23.18 -2.07
CA ASN A 101 -2.13 23.24 -2.85
C ASN A 101 -3.01 22.02 -2.56
N ASP A 102 -3.99 22.20 -1.68
CA ASP A 102 -4.95 21.16 -1.32
C ASP A 102 -5.85 20.75 -2.50
N GLU A 103 -5.96 21.55 -3.57
CA GLU A 103 -6.70 21.16 -4.78
C GLU A 103 -6.08 19.93 -5.46
N LEU A 104 -4.79 19.66 -5.19
CA LEU A 104 -4.11 18.45 -5.67
C LEU A 104 -4.72 17.17 -5.08
N LEU A 105 -5.43 17.22 -3.95
CA LEU A 105 -6.13 16.06 -3.39
C LEU A 105 -7.18 15.47 -4.34
N ASN A 106 -7.65 16.26 -5.31
CA ASN A 106 -8.62 15.81 -6.31
C ASN A 106 -7.95 15.13 -7.52
N ARG A 107 -6.62 15.10 -7.58
CA ARG A 107 -5.86 14.50 -8.69
C ARG A 107 -5.55 13.03 -8.43
N ASN A 108 -5.10 12.37 -9.49
CA ASN A 108 -4.60 11.00 -9.37
C ASN A 108 -3.34 10.96 -8.47
N ILE A 109 -3.27 9.97 -7.58
CA ILE A 109 -2.17 9.80 -6.62
C ILE A 109 -0.80 9.71 -7.32
N ASP A 110 -0.73 9.04 -8.47
CA ASP A 110 0.52 8.92 -9.25
C ASP A 110 0.99 10.27 -9.77
N GLU A 111 0.07 11.16 -10.16
CA GLU A 111 0.41 12.52 -10.58
C GLU A 111 0.96 13.35 -9.42
N ILE A 112 0.36 13.21 -8.23
CA ILE A 112 0.81 13.89 -7.00
C ILE A 112 2.21 13.40 -6.62
N ILE A 113 2.45 12.08 -6.68
CA ILE A 113 3.77 11.49 -6.41
C ILE A 113 4.81 12.03 -7.40
N GLN A 114 4.51 12.04 -8.70
CA GLN A 114 5.42 12.55 -9.72
C GLN A 114 5.73 14.04 -9.53
N GLU A 115 4.74 14.86 -9.19
CA GLU A 115 4.92 16.28 -8.89
C GLU A 115 5.85 16.47 -7.70
N GLN A 116 5.61 15.72 -6.61
CA GLN A 116 6.45 15.76 -5.42
C GLN A 116 7.89 15.33 -5.75
N GLN A 117 8.07 14.26 -6.53
CA GLN A 117 9.38 13.76 -6.92
C GLN A 117 10.15 14.75 -7.82
N ARG A 118 9.48 15.41 -8.78
CA ARG A 118 10.09 16.45 -9.62
C ARG A 118 10.66 17.57 -8.77
N ARG A 119 9.90 18.00 -7.77
CA ARG A 119 10.30 19.04 -6.83
C ARG A 119 11.56 18.68 -6.00
N PHE A 120 11.83 17.39 -5.80
CA PHE A 120 13.08 16.93 -5.17
C PHE A 120 14.25 16.82 -6.15
N ALA A 121 14.01 16.69 -7.46
CA ALA A 121 15.05 16.56 -8.48
C ALA A 121 15.67 17.90 -8.93
N ASP A 122 14.95 19.01 -8.77
CA ASP A 122 15.40 20.35 -9.23
C ASP A 122 16.43 21.03 -8.29
N ASN A 123 17.17 20.30 -7.45
CA ASN A 123 18.25 20.82 -6.58
C ASN A 123 19.49 19.95 -6.64
#